data_AF-A0A8T4NYW1-F1
#
_entry.id   AF-A0A8T4NYW1-F1
#
_cell.length_a   1.000
_cell.length_b   1.000
_cell.length_c   1.000
_cell.angle_alpha   90.00
_cell.angle_beta   90.00
_cell.angle_gamma   90.00
#
_symmetry.space_group_name_H-M   'P 1'
#
loop_
_entity.id
_entity.type
_entity.pdbx_description
1 polymer ?
#
loop_
_entity_poly.entity_id
_entity_poly.type
_entity_poly.pdbx_seq_one_letter_code
_entity_poly.pdbx_strand_id
1 'polypeptide(L)'
;MEDITKIIYDLRQVNGLANFNLLSDKDRFSIIALEDSRNIGVLESVKRQHTLLLTHNSSFRNPVCPIVTNGMFPPIPFPEVNAKSVVSSSPGIKVHNYLVNKFKMNLSHEDATLLVGFDL
;
A
#
# COMPACT_ATOMS: atom_id res chain seq x y z
N MET A 1 15.49 16.14 -4.02
CA MET A 1 14.15 15.66 -3.63
C MET A 1 13.68 14.77 -4.74
N GLU A 2 13.29 13.54 -4.42
CA GLU A 2 12.63 12.68 -5.41
C GLU A 2 11.23 13.22 -5.69
N ASP A 3 10.85 13.22 -6.97
CA ASP A 3 9.48 13.53 -7.38
C ASP A 3 8.66 12.25 -7.35
N ILE A 4 7.38 12.35 -7.02
CA ILE A 4 6.46 11.22 -6.99
C ILE A 4 6.40 10.47 -8.33
N THR A 5 6.59 11.20 -9.43
CA THR A 5 6.68 10.63 -10.78
C THR A 5 7.86 9.66 -10.91
N LYS A 6 9.01 10.01 -10.33
CA LYS A 6 10.20 9.16 -10.32
C LYS A 6 9.98 7.91 -9.47
N ILE A 7 9.40 8.06 -8.28
CA ILE A 7 9.09 6.92 -7.40
C ILE A 7 8.18 5.92 -8.12
N ILE A 8 7.10 6.39 -8.78
CA ILE A 8 6.21 5.51 -9.54
C ILE A 8 6.94 4.85 -10.72
N TYR A 9 7.83 5.58 -11.39
CA TYR A 9 8.63 5.03 -12.48
C TYR A 9 9.54 3.88 -12.01
N ASP A 10 10.23 4.08 -10.89
CA ASP A 10 11.13 3.07 -10.30
C ASP A 10 10.33 1.84 -9.83
N LEU A 11 9.18 2.06 -9.19
CA LEU A 11 8.28 0.98 -8.75
C LEU A 11 7.73 0.13 -9.90
N ARG A 12 7.53 0.72 -11.09
CA ARG A 12 7.11 -0.03 -12.29
C ARG A 12 8.17 -1.00 -12.79
N GLN A 13 9.43 -0.84 -12.37
CA GLN A 13 10.52 -1.77 -12.71
C GLN A 13 10.61 -2.96 -11.73
N VAL A 14 9.85 -2.93 -10.62
CA VAL A 14 9.89 -3.98 -9.60
C VAL A 14 9.00 -5.15 -10.01
N ASN A 15 9.58 -6.34 -10.08
CA ASN A 15 8.86 -7.54 -10.44
C ASN A 15 7.71 -7.83 -9.47
N GLY A 16 6.56 -8.19 -10.03
CA GLY A 16 5.36 -8.54 -9.26
C GLY A 16 4.56 -7.35 -8.73
N LEU A 17 4.90 -6.08 -9.04
CA LEU A 17 4.09 -4.90 -8.68
C LEU A 17 3.31 -4.34 -9.89
N ALA A 18 2.09 -3.86 -9.65
CA ALA A 18 1.24 -3.26 -10.68
C ALA A 18 0.24 -2.22 -10.11
N ASN A 19 -0.62 -1.66 -10.98
CA ASN A 19 -1.78 -0.83 -10.60
C ASN A 19 -1.50 0.37 -9.68
N PHE A 20 -0.51 1.18 -10.04
CA PHE A 20 -0.07 2.35 -9.27
C PHE A 20 -1.07 3.51 -9.33
N ASN A 21 -1.66 3.87 -8.19
CA ASN A 21 -2.61 4.97 -8.04
C ASN A 21 -2.27 5.82 -6.81
N LEU A 22 -2.20 7.14 -6.97
CA LEU A 22 -2.10 8.05 -5.83
C LEU A 22 -3.48 8.23 -5.19
N LEU A 23 -3.55 8.04 -3.88
CA LEU A 23 -4.79 8.21 -3.13
C LEU A 23 -5.08 9.67 -2.81
N SER A 24 -6.33 10.07 -3.00
CA SER A 24 -6.84 11.37 -2.55
C SER A 24 -7.19 11.35 -1.07
N ASP A 25 -7.38 12.53 -0.45
CA ASP A 25 -7.87 12.65 0.93
C ASP A 25 -9.16 11.87 1.17
N LYS A 26 -10.10 11.95 0.21
CA LYS A 26 -11.37 11.23 0.28
C LYS A 26 -11.15 9.71 0.34
N ASP A 27 -10.16 9.21 -0.38
CA ASP A 27 -9.83 7.78 -0.37
C ASP A 27 -9.24 7.39 0.98
N ARG A 28 -8.30 8.20 1.49
CA ARG A 28 -7.67 8.00 2.79
C ARG A 28 -8.71 7.98 3.92
N PHE A 29 -9.66 8.91 3.93
CA PHE A 29 -10.76 8.91 4.90
C PHE A 29 -11.65 7.67 4.77
N SER A 30 -11.97 7.23 3.54
CA SER A 30 -12.76 6.03 3.32
C SER A 30 -12.04 4.78 3.84
N ILE A 31 -10.73 4.68 3.63
CA ILE A 31 -9.90 3.58 4.13
C ILE A 31 -9.93 3.55 5.65
N ILE A 32 -9.68 4.68 6.32
CA ILE A 32 -9.69 4.78 7.79
C ILE A 32 -11.03 4.32 8.37
N ALA A 33 -12.15 4.66 7.73
CA ALA A 33 -13.48 4.27 8.19
C ALA A 33 -13.80 2.78 8.00
N LEU A 34 -13.18 2.12 7.03
CA LEU A 34 -13.46 0.74 6.66
C LEU A 34 -12.48 -0.29 7.24
N GLU A 35 -11.26 0.15 7.59
CA GLU A 35 -10.19 -0.73 8.02
C GLU A 35 -10.36 -1.21 9.47
N ASP A 36 -9.82 -2.40 9.76
CA ASP A 36 -9.73 -2.91 11.13
C ASP A 36 -8.72 -2.08 11.94
N SER A 37 -9.13 -1.63 13.14
CA SER A 37 -8.27 -0.90 14.07
C SER A 37 -6.96 -1.62 14.44
N ARG A 38 -6.90 -2.95 14.26
CA ARG A 38 -5.70 -3.77 14.48
C ARG A 38 -4.70 -3.69 13.33
N ASN A 39 -5.10 -3.20 12.16
CA ASN A 39 -4.22 -2.99 11.01
C ASN A 39 -3.53 -1.63 11.07
N ILE A 40 -2.67 -1.46 12.07
CA ILE A 40 -1.90 -0.24 12.30
C ILE A 40 -1.08 0.14 11.08
N GLY A 41 -0.56 -0.84 10.34
CA GLY A 41 0.21 -0.60 9.12
C GLY A 41 -0.57 0.17 8.05
N VAL A 42 -1.85 -0.15 7.83
CA VAL A 42 -2.69 0.61 6.90
C VAL A 42 -2.96 2.01 7.45
N LEU A 43 -3.35 2.10 8.72
CA LEU A 43 -3.67 3.38 9.36
C LEU A 43 -2.48 4.34 9.37
N GLU A 44 -1.26 3.84 9.51
CA GLU A 44 -0.04 4.64 9.38
C GLU A 44 0.28 5.00 7.94
N SER A 45 0.07 4.10 6.99
CA SER A 45 0.34 4.35 5.56
C SER A 45 -0.51 5.50 5.01
N VAL A 46 -1.79 5.59 5.42
CA VAL A 46 -2.70 6.66 4.98
C VAL A 46 -2.48 8.00 5.69
N LYS A 47 -1.69 8.05 6.77
CA LYS A 47 -1.35 9.31 7.45
C LYS A 47 -0.16 10.04 6.85
N ARG A 48 0.61 9.37 5.99
CA ARG A 48 1.78 9.96 5.32
C ARG A 48 1.32 10.99 4.30
N GLN A 49 2.23 11.91 3.94
CA GLN A 49 1.96 12.98 2.98
C GLN A 49 1.39 12.42 1.67
N HIS A 50 2.02 11.37 1.15
CA HIS A 50 1.57 10.63 -0.02
C HIS A 50 1.26 9.18 0.35
N THR A 51 0.19 8.63 -0.24
CA THR A 51 -0.15 7.22 -0.14
C THR A 51 -0.40 6.66 -1.53
N LEU A 52 0.44 5.73 -1.95
CA LEU A 52 0.26 4.97 -3.18
C LEU A 52 -0.50 3.69 -2.89
N LEU A 53 -1.51 3.43 -3.70
CA LEU A 53 -2.10 2.13 -3.88
C LEU A 53 -1.38 1.43 -5.04
N LEU A 54 -1.02 0.18 -4.82
CA LEU A 54 -0.51 -0.72 -5.85
C LEU A 54 -1.05 -2.13 -5.61
N THR A 55 -0.82 -3.04 -6.54
CA THR A 55 -1.10 -4.47 -6.37
C THR A 55 0.19 -5.25 -6.44
N HIS A 56 0.25 -6.38 -5.75
CA HIS A 56 1.34 -7.33 -5.85
C HIS A 56 0.84 -8.75 -6.06
N ASN A 57 1.67 -9.60 -6.65
CA ASN A 57 1.40 -11.03 -6.80
C ASN A 57 2.47 -11.90 -6.12
N SER A 58 2.38 -13.21 -6.35
CA SER A 58 3.29 -14.25 -5.84
C SER A 58 4.76 -14.07 -6.24
N SER A 59 5.04 -13.29 -7.29
CA SER A 59 6.40 -13.01 -7.77
C SER A 59 7.06 -11.81 -7.07
N PHE A 60 6.30 -11.03 -6.30
CA PHE A 60 6.88 -9.97 -5.48
C PHE A 60 7.66 -10.57 -4.31
N ARG A 61 8.71 -9.87 -3.86
CA ARG A 61 9.57 -10.36 -2.78
C ARG A 61 8.78 -10.63 -1.50
N ASN A 62 9.35 -11.48 -0.65
CA ASN A 62 8.83 -11.71 0.69
C ASN A 62 8.88 -10.41 1.54
N PRO A 63 7.99 -10.28 2.54
CA PRO A 63 8.04 -9.19 3.52
C PRO A 63 9.40 -9.12 4.22
N VAL A 64 9.88 -7.89 4.47
CA VAL A 64 11.17 -7.65 5.15
C VAL A 64 11.12 -7.90 6.66
N CYS A 65 9.93 -7.98 7.23
CA CYS A 65 9.69 -8.29 8.64
C CYS A 65 8.31 -8.95 8.83
N PRO A 66 8.00 -9.48 10.04
CA PRO A 66 6.73 -10.16 10.31
C PRO A 66 5.51 -9.29 10.04
N ILE A 67 4.56 -9.80 9.24
CA ILE A 67 3.32 -9.11 8.86
C ILE A 67 2.21 -9.16 9.92
N VAL A 68 2.37 -10.01 10.94
CA VAL A 68 1.47 -10.10 12.11
C VAL A 68 2.30 -10.24 13.37
N THR A 69 2.00 -9.43 14.37
CA THR A 69 2.60 -9.49 15.71
C THR A 69 1.51 -9.37 16.76
N ASN A 70 1.32 -10.40 17.60
CA ASN A 70 0.28 -10.41 18.66
C ASN A 70 -1.15 -10.07 18.15
N GLY A 71 -1.51 -10.55 16.97
CA GLY A 71 -2.82 -10.27 16.35
C GLY A 71 -2.98 -8.86 15.77
N MET A 72 -1.91 -8.07 15.73
CA MET A 72 -1.83 -6.76 15.11
C MET A 72 -1.05 -6.84 13.80
N PHE A 73 -1.41 -6.01 12.82
CA PHE A 73 -0.67 -5.88 11.56
C PHE A 73 0.16 -4.60 11.61
N PRO A 74 1.48 -4.69 11.88
CA PRO A 74 2.33 -3.52 12.03
C PRO A 74 2.62 -2.87 10.66
N PRO A 75 3.06 -1.60 10.63
CA PRO A 75 3.64 -1.01 9.43
C PRO A 75 4.92 -1.73 9.05
N ILE A 76 5.06 -2.05 7.76
CA ILE A 76 6.20 -2.77 7.21
C ILE A 76 7.03 -1.81 6.36
N PRO A 77 8.37 -1.70 6.55
CA PRO A 77 9.21 -0.90 5.67
C PRO A 77 9.08 -1.33 4.20
N PHE A 78 9.15 -0.36 3.28
CA PHE A 78 9.03 -0.62 1.85
C PHE A 78 10.27 -0.11 1.10
N PRO A 79 11.37 -0.88 1.07
CA PRO A 79 12.69 -0.47 0.56
C PRO A 79 12.71 -0.08 -0.92
N GLU A 80 11.69 -0.44 -1.70
CA GLU A 80 11.55 -0.04 -3.10
C GLU A 80 11.30 1.46 -3.29
N VAL A 81 10.95 2.18 -2.22
CA VAL A 81 10.72 3.64 -2.26
C VAL A 81 11.81 4.35 -1.46
N ASN A 82 12.58 5.20 -2.11
CA ASN A 82 13.65 5.99 -1.51
C ASN A 82 13.15 7.38 -1.03
N ALA A 83 12.22 7.36 -0.08
CA ALA A 83 11.61 8.55 0.52
C ALA A 83 11.73 8.53 2.05
N LYS A 84 11.12 9.50 2.73
CA LYS A 84 11.10 9.54 4.20
C LYS A 84 9.87 8.78 4.72
N SER A 85 10.00 8.24 5.94
CA SER A 85 8.88 7.65 6.70
C SER A 85 8.13 6.54 5.96
N VAL A 86 8.82 5.80 5.08
CA VAL A 86 8.19 4.83 4.17
C VAL A 86 7.67 3.62 4.93
N VAL A 87 6.37 3.40 4.84
CA VAL A 87 5.69 2.25 5.43
C VAL A 87 4.69 1.68 4.46
N SER A 88 4.40 0.40 4.61
CA SER A 88 3.42 -0.32 3.80
C SER A 88 2.61 -1.29 4.63
N SER A 89 1.42 -1.62 4.13
CA SER A 89 0.61 -2.71 4.67
C SER A 89 -0.43 -3.16 3.64
N SER A 90 -0.78 -4.45 3.69
CA SER A 90 -1.91 -4.98 2.95
C SER A 90 -3.21 -4.67 3.70
N PRO A 91 -4.23 -4.12 3.03
CA PRO A 91 -5.49 -3.80 3.67
C PRO A 91 -6.35 -5.02 3.94
N GLY A 92 -7.30 -4.87 4.86
CA GLY A 92 -8.34 -5.87 5.10
C GLY A 92 -9.30 -5.99 3.92
N ILE A 93 -10.06 -7.09 3.87
CA ILE A 93 -10.92 -7.43 2.72
C ILE A 93 -11.93 -6.33 2.34
N LYS A 94 -12.45 -5.58 3.31
CA LYS A 94 -13.39 -4.47 3.06
C LYS A 94 -12.72 -3.35 2.29
N VAL A 95 -11.52 -2.95 2.71
CA VAL A 95 -10.73 -1.90 2.06
C VAL A 95 -10.21 -2.40 0.72
N HIS A 96 -9.72 -3.64 0.63
CA HIS A 96 -9.34 -4.28 -0.63
C HIS A 96 -10.45 -4.16 -1.68
N ASN A 97 -11.66 -4.65 -1.36
CA ASN A 97 -12.80 -4.60 -2.27
C ASN A 97 -13.21 -3.17 -2.64
N TYR A 98 -13.17 -2.24 -1.68
CA TYR A 98 -13.43 -0.82 -1.95
C TYR A 98 -12.46 -0.25 -2.99
N LEU A 99 -11.16 -0.51 -2.84
CA LEU A 99 -10.11 0.00 -3.73
C LEU A 99 -10.19 -0.64 -5.11
N VAL A 100 -10.34 -1.96 -5.19
CA VAL A 100 -10.49 -2.69 -6.46
C VAL A 100 -11.66 -2.15 -7.28
N ASN A 101 -12.82 -1.98 -6.64
CA ASN A 101 -14.02 -1.45 -7.31
C ASN A 101 -13.84 0.01 -7.74
N LYS A 102 -13.29 0.85 -6.86
CA LYS A 102 -13.11 2.28 -7.13
C LYS A 102 -12.17 2.52 -8.31
N PHE A 103 -11.04 1.82 -8.34
CA PHE A 103 -10.01 2.00 -9.37
C PHE A 103 -10.19 1.05 -10.56
N LYS A 104 -11.30 0.29 -10.60
CA LYS A 104 -11.65 -0.66 -11.68
C LYS A 104 -10.50 -1.61 -12.01
N MET A 105 -9.83 -2.11 -10.97
CA MET A 105 -8.68 -3.00 -11.13
C MET A 105 -9.14 -4.37 -11.60
N ASN A 106 -8.52 -4.88 -12.65
CA ASN A 106 -8.73 -6.25 -13.10
C ASN A 106 -7.67 -7.14 -12.44
N LEU A 107 -8.04 -7.76 -11.31
CA LEU A 107 -7.14 -8.59 -10.52
C LEU A 107 -7.28 -10.07 -10.89
N SER A 108 -6.16 -10.76 -10.98
CA SER A 108 -6.12 -12.22 -10.93
C SER A 108 -6.28 -12.71 -9.49
N HIS A 109 -6.52 -14.01 -9.32
CA HIS A 109 -6.66 -14.64 -8.00
C HIS A 109 -5.38 -14.58 -7.14
N GLU A 110 -4.23 -14.31 -7.75
CA GLU A 110 -2.95 -14.15 -7.05
C GLU A 110 -2.62 -12.70 -6.70
N ASP A 111 -3.42 -11.73 -7.18
CA ASP A 111 -3.16 -10.31 -6.94
C ASP A 111 -3.82 -9.84 -5.64
N ALA A 112 -3.04 -9.12 -4.84
CA ALA A 112 -3.51 -8.44 -3.64
C ALA A 112 -3.13 -6.95 -3.67
N THR A 113 -3.96 -6.11 -3.05
CA THR A 113 -3.67 -4.67 -2.92
C THR A 113 -2.65 -4.42 -1.82
N LEU A 114 -1.82 -3.40 -1.99
CA LEU A 114 -0.88 -2.89 -1.01
C LEU A 114 -0.97 -1.36 -0.94
N LEU A 115 -0.92 -0.81 0.27
CA LEU A 115 -0.78 0.61 0.49
C LEU A 115 0.66 0.93 0.88
N VAL A 116 1.23 1.99 0.30
CA VAL A 116 2.58 2.48 0.61
C VAL A 116 2.48 3.97 0.93
N GLY A 117 2.73 4.33 2.19
CA GLY A 117 2.77 5.71 2.65
C GLY A 117 4.20 6.24 2.78
N PHE A 118 4.45 7.48 2.35
CA PHE A 118 5.75 8.15 2.49
C PHE A 118 5.65 9.69 2.45
N ASP A 119 6.73 10.35 2.86
CA ASP A 119 6.89 11.80 2.87
C ASP A 119 8.08 12.23 1.97
N LEU A 120 7.96 13.38 1.29
CA LEU A 120 9.01 13.95 0.42
C LEU A 120 9.76 15.11 1.12
#